data_AF-A0A9D5KLM4-F1
#
_entry.id   AF-A0A9D5KLM4-F1
#
_cell.length_a   1.000
_cell.length_b   1.000
_cell.length_c   1.000
_cell.angle_alpha   90.00
_cell.angle_beta   90.00
_cell.angle_gamma   90.00
#
_symmetry.space_group_name_H-M   'P 1'
#
loop_
_entity.id
_entity.type
_entity.pdbx_description
1 polymer ?
#
loop_
_entity_poly.entity_id
_entity_poly.type
_entity_poly.pdbx_seq_one_letter_code
_entity_poly.pdbx_strand_id
1 'polypeptide(L)'
;MNQIKHFIGSGIIACFMIIVLGASALALEQLLIYSDKGLIENTDIWVRHAEETADDPTTEGIKSFKAFSNYEWSGWGVFTTSGPINMSQFQSGYLRFWVKSAVNLKIEVEDDVSGKSTLFLSQMGWVQENTWQEITVPFSSFAGLDLSQVISPFIASYSHYNQTYYIDFIQYLDANESTLSNIRVLPRTAATAVGEPKQLFTVGYDTSGAVLNITNPLPTWSLVTGSGNLNPNGNTAIFTGTSASLATVRAEVGILEAESEINVNVNTGSITYLIYTDADVSGGSRKLFPEAPPKGPMVIDIADPSAPEGQKSVETEIGTEGWGGWWSEFSQTRDLAVYESGKVLLYVKSPVDLAIKLKGGGIESLERYVSNYG
;
A
#
# COMPACT_ATOMS: atom_id res chain seq x y z
N MET A 1 -44.27 55.27 19.16
CA MET A 1 -43.17 55.20 18.18
C MET A 1 -41.95 54.67 18.91
N ASN A 2 -41.40 53.54 18.44
CA ASN A 2 -40.17 52.85 18.85
C ASN A 2 -40.14 52.08 20.19
N GLN A 3 -40.56 50.82 20.11
CA GLN A 3 -40.15 49.74 21.01
C GLN A 3 -38.86 49.12 20.47
N ILE A 4 -37.74 49.30 21.18
CA ILE A 4 -36.45 48.66 20.87
C ILE A 4 -36.45 47.29 21.57
N LYS A 5 -36.55 46.22 20.78
CA LYS A 5 -36.26 44.85 21.22
C LYS A 5 -34.74 44.67 21.26
N HIS A 6 -34.18 44.46 22.46
CA HIS A 6 -32.81 43.97 22.62
C HIS A 6 -32.80 42.45 22.51
N PHE A 7 -32.14 41.94 21.47
CA PHE A 7 -31.80 40.54 21.30
C PHE A 7 -30.54 40.26 22.14
N ILE A 8 -30.64 39.40 23.17
CA ILE A 8 -29.47 38.84 23.83
C ILE A 8 -29.01 37.66 22.98
N GLY A 9 -27.96 37.87 22.20
CA GLY A 9 -27.28 36.80 21.48
C GLY A 9 -26.49 35.94 22.47
N SER A 10 -26.94 34.71 22.68
CA SER A 10 -26.19 33.68 23.39
C SER A 10 -24.93 33.34 22.59
N GLY A 11 -23.79 33.87 23.03
CA GLY A 11 -22.48 33.47 22.53
C GLY A 11 -22.18 32.03 22.94
N ILE A 12 -22.15 31.12 21.98
CA ILE A 12 -21.59 29.78 22.14
C ILE A 12 -20.08 29.96 22.24
N ILE A 13 -19.52 29.85 23.45
CA ILE A 13 -18.08 29.72 23.66
C ILE A 13 -17.73 28.27 23.29
N ALA A 14 -17.20 28.08 22.08
CA ALA A 14 -16.59 26.82 21.69
C ALA A 14 -15.24 26.69 22.40
N CYS A 15 -15.18 25.87 23.45
CA CYS A 15 -13.92 25.45 24.05
C CYS A 15 -13.15 24.59 23.06
N PHE A 16 -12.10 25.15 22.44
CA PHE A 16 -11.10 24.36 21.76
C PHE A 16 -10.24 23.65 22.80
N MET A 17 -10.55 22.37 23.04
CA MET A 17 -9.66 21.48 23.77
C MET A 17 -8.51 21.12 22.84
N ILE A 18 -7.37 21.80 22.98
CA ILE A 18 -6.12 21.37 22.38
C ILE A 18 -5.62 20.22 23.25
N ILE A 19 -5.93 18.98 22.83
CA ILE A 19 -5.27 17.80 23.36
C ILE A 19 -3.88 17.78 22.74
N VAL A 20 -2.89 18.30 23.48
CA VAL A 20 -1.48 18.02 23.19
C VAL A 20 -1.27 16.56 23.59
N LEU A 21 -1.42 15.66 22.63
CA LEU A 21 -0.93 14.30 22.77
C LEU A 21 0.59 14.40 22.95
N GLY A 22 1.07 14.09 24.14
CA GLY A 22 2.50 13.99 24.39
C GLY A 22 3.10 13.05 23.37
N ALA A 23 4.08 13.55 22.60
CA ALA A 23 4.91 12.69 21.78
C ALA A 23 5.67 11.77 22.73
N SER A 24 5.16 10.56 22.93
CA SER A 24 5.97 9.46 23.44
C SER A 24 7.17 9.39 22.51
N ALA A 25 8.37 9.64 23.05
CA ALA A 25 9.60 9.41 22.31
C ALA A 25 9.54 7.96 21.80
N LEU A 26 9.46 7.78 20.48
CA LEU A 26 9.49 6.46 19.88
C LEU A 26 10.80 5.84 20.31
N ALA A 27 10.74 4.75 21.07
CA ALA A 27 11.91 3.95 21.38
C ALA A 27 12.50 3.50 20.03
N LEU A 28 13.80 3.72 19.84
CA LEU A 28 14.50 3.21 18.67
C LEU A 28 14.54 1.68 18.78
N GLU A 29 13.69 1.00 18.00
CA GLU A 29 13.66 -0.47 17.92
C GLU A 29 15.00 -1.05 17.42
N GLN A 30 15.72 -0.25 16.64
CA GLN A 30 17.07 -0.55 16.14
C GLN A 30 17.94 0.71 16.18
N LEU A 31 19.25 0.52 16.37
CA LEU A 31 20.27 1.55 16.23
C LEU A 31 21.40 1.02 15.34
N LEU A 32 21.68 1.74 14.25
CA LEU A 32 22.65 1.35 13.23
C LEU A 32 24.04 1.89 13.57
N ILE A 33 24.95 1.02 14.02
CA ILE A 33 26.31 1.36 14.45
C ILE A 33 27.23 1.67 13.27
N TYR A 34 27.20 0.81 12.25
CA TYR A 34 27.97 0.95 11.02
C TYR A 34 27.19 0.39 9.84
N SER A 35 27.33 1.06 8.70
CA SER A 35 26.57 0.84 7.47
C SER A 35 27.21 1.55 6.28
N ASP A 36 26.82 1.21 5.06
CA ASP A 36 27.03 2.02 3.85
C ASP A 36 26.64 3.51 4.02
N LYS A 37 25.69 3.80 4.92
CA LYS A 37 25.21 5.16 5.23
C LYS A 37 26.11 5.92 6.22
N GLY A 38 27.09 5.24 6.81
CA GLY A 38 28.03 5.81 7.78
C GLY A 38 27.87 5.24 9.18
N LEU A 39 28.28 6.03 10.17
CA LEU A 39 28.35 5.68 11.58
C LEU A 39 27.22 6.35 12.38
N ILE A 40 26.93 5.84 13.58
CA ILE A 40 26.16 6.63 14.56
C ILE A 40 26.86 7.95 14.89
N GLU A 41 26.06 8.95 15.25
CA GLU A 41 26.57 10.25 15.71
C GLU A 41 27.56 10.11 16.87
N ASN A 42 28.52 11.04 16.94
CA ASN A 42 29.54 11.10 17.99
C ASN A 42 30.43 9.85 18.10
N THR A 43 30.63 9.15 16.99
CA THR A 43 31.61 8.06 16.90
C THR A 43 32.57 8.26 15.74
N ASP A 44 33.70 7.56 15.80
CA ASP A 44 34.69 7.46 14.74
C ASP A 44 35.23 6.02 14.67
N ILE A 45 35.81 5.66 13.53
CA ILE A 45 36.42 4.35 13.35
C ILE A 45 37.88 4.43 13.75
N TRP A 46 38.30 3.52 14.64
CA TRP A 46 39.71 3.27 14.89
C TRP A 46 40.14 1.99 14.20
N VAL A 47 41.19 2.08 13.39
CA VAL A 47 41.70 0.95 12.60
C VAL A 47 43.12 0.59 12.97
N ARG A 48 43.44 -0.69 12.81
CA ARG A 48 44.80 -1.16 12.58
C ARG A 48 44.79 -2.26 11.54
N HIS A 49 45.39 -1.95 10.38
CA HIS A 49 45.41 -2.83 9.22
C HIS A 49 43.98 -3.23 8.79
N ALA A 50 43.16 -2.22 8.58
CA ALA A 50 41.80 -2.37 8.09
C ALA A 50 41.43 -1.17 7.22
N GLU A 51 40.54 -1.39 6.26
CA GLU A 51 40.08 -0.41 5.29
C GLU A 51 38.61 -0.66 4.94
N GLU A 52 37.88 0.40 4.60
CA GLU A 52 36.59 0.24 3.91
C GLU A 52 36.86 -0.27 2.49
N THR A 53 36.10 -1.25 2.04
CA THR A 53 36.24 -1.85 0.72
C THR A 53 34.88 -2.15 0.11
N ALA A 54 34.88 -2.54 -1.16
CA ALA A 54 33.67 -3.03 -1.83
C ALA A 54 33.65 -4.56 -1.79
N ASP A 55 32.87 -5.15 -0.88
CA ASP A 55 32.57 -6.58 -0.79
C ASP A 55 31.20 -6.71 -0.09
N ASP A 56 30.23 -7.29 -0.79
CA ASP A 56 28.79 -7.11 -0.51
C ASP A 56 28.19 -8.33 0.23
N PRO A 57 27.61 -8.17 1.44
CA PRO A 57 26.89 -9.21 2.17
C PRO A 57 25.41 -9.40 1.76
N THR A 58 24.94 -8.65 0.76
CA THR A 58 23.65 -8.73 0.04
C THR A 58 22.42 -8.03 0.62
N THR A 59 22.54 -7.04 1.53
CA THR A 59 21.33 -6.36 2.07
C THR A 59 21.33 -4.83 2.19
N GLU A 60 22.46 -4.14 2.38
CA GLU A 60 22.43 -2.68 2.64
C GLU A 60 23.25 -1.80 1.68
N GLY A 61 24.04 -2.42 0.79
CA GLY A 61 24.87 -1.71 -0.16
C GLY A 61 26.11 -2.52 -0.55
N ILE A 62 27.17 -1.83 -0.96
CA ILE A 62 28.38 -2.49 -1.50
C ILE A 62 29.59 -2.36 -0.59
N LYS A 63 29.52 -1.53 0.45
CA LYS A 63 30.68 -1.26 1.31
C LYS A 63 30.71 -2.27 2.44
N SER A 64 31.91 -2.62 2.86
CA SER A 64 32.13 -3.35 4.11
C SER A 64 33.49 -3.00 4.67
N PHE A 65 33.72 -3.33 5.94
CA PHE A 65 35.01 -3.09 6.57
C PHE A 65 35.86 -4.35 6.52
N LYS A 66 36.97 -4.26 5.78
CA LYS A 66 37.94 -5.34 5.61
C LYS A 66 39.13 -5.12 6.52
N ALA A 67 39.40 -6.08 7.38
CA ALA A 67 40.65 -6.14 8.11
C ALA A 67 41.58 -7.18 7.47
N PHE A 68 42.85 -6.84 7.36
CA PHE A 68 43.88 -7.67 6.75
C PHE A 68 45.18 -7.48 7.52
N SER A 69 45.89 -8.55 7.88
CA SER A 69 47.16 -8.39 8.59
C SER A 69 48.22 -9.36 8.11
N ASN A 70 49.43 -8.83 7.91
CA ASN A 70 50.69 -9.57 7.82
C ASN A 70 51.45 -9.56 9.16
N TYR A 71 50.78 -9.21 10.24
CA TYR A 71 51.28 -9.00 11.60
C TYR A 71 50.54 -9.87 12.61
N GLU A 72 51.02 -9.87 13.84
CA GLU A 72 50.43 -10.62 14.95
C GLU A 72 49.03 -10.11 15.32
N TRP A 73 48.62 -8.90 14.91
CA TRP A 73 47.31 -8.34 15.25
C TRP A 73 46.72 -7.46 14.13
N SER A 74 45.45 -7.73 13.78
CA SER A 74 44.57 -6.83 13.00
C SER A 74 43.30 -6.57 13.78
N GLY A 75 42.73 -5.39 13.59
CA GLY A 75 41.43 -5.07 14.13
C GLY A 75 40.93 -3.71 13.71
N TRP A 76 39.64 -3.50 13.97
CA TRP A 76 39.02 -2.19 13.91
C TRP A 76 37.87 -2.14 14.91
N GLY A 77 37.41 -0.95 15.22
CA GLY A 77 36.21 -0.76 16.02
C GLY A 77 35.63 0.64 15.85
N VAL A 78 34.42 0.81 16.34
CA VAL A 78 33.73 2.09 16.43
C VAL A 78 33.91 2.61 17.85
N PHE A 79 34.35 3.85 18.00
CA PHE A 79 34.66 4.46 19.30
C PHE A 79 33.96 5.80 19.45
N THR A 80 33.46 6.09 20.65
CA THR A 80 32.83 7.37 20.95
C THR A 80 33.86 8.51 20.95
N THR A 81 33.51 9.65 20.37
CA THR A 81 34.39 10.84 20.32
C THR A 81 34.08 11.88 21.39
N SER A 82 32.94 11.76 22.08
CA SER A 82 32.46 12.74 23.06
C SER A 82 32.13 12.14 24.43
N GLY A 83 32.74 11.01 24.78
CA GLY A 83 32.47 10.26 26.01
C GLY A 83 31.38 9.18 25.84
N PRO A 84 31.03 8.48 26.94
CA PRO A 84 30.15 7.32 26.88
C PRO A 84 28.74 7.63 26.33
N ILE A 85 28.20 6.72 25.54
CA ILE A 85 26.82 6.77 25.02
C ILE A 85 25.93 5.83 25.84
N ASN A 86 24.75 6.32 26.24
CA ASN A 86 23.74 5.49 26.90
C ASN A 86 22.93 4.70 25.85
N MET A 87 23.11 3.38 25.87
CA MET A 87 22.45 2.39 25.02
C MET A 87 21.62 1.39 25.85
N SER A 88 21.29 1.72 27.10
CA SER A 88 20.61 0.83 28.06
C SER A 88 19.24 0.34 27.60
N GLN A 89 18.60 1.04 26.66
CA GLN A 89 17.37 0.58 26.00
C GLN A 89 17.53 -0.76 25.26
N PHE A 90 18.76 -1.15 24.90
CA PHE A 90 19.08 -2.41 24.24
C PHE A 90 19.52 -3.51 25.22
N GLN A 91 19.47 -3.29 26.54
CA GLN A 91 20.03 -4.21 27.55
C GLN A 91 19.48 -5.64 27.46
N SER A 92 18.20 -5.78 27.10
CA SER A 92 17.55 -7.07 26.89
C SER A 92 17.66 -7.60 25.46
N GLY A 93 18.22 -6.80 24.54
CA GLY A 93 18.22 -7.02 23.11
C GLY A 93 19.46 -7.71 22.57
N TYR A 94 19.81 -7.40 21.32
CA TYR A 94 20.79 -8.13 20.53
C TYR A 94 21.78 -7.22 19.80
N LEU A 95 23.01 -7.71 19.62
CA LEU A 95 23.95 -7.22 18.63
C LEU A 95 23.80 -8.07 17.36
N ARG A 96 23.52 -7.43 16.22
CA ARG A 96 23.43 -8.06 14.90
C ARG A 96 24.50 -7.48 13.96
N PHE A 97 25.15 -8.33 13.17
CA PHE A 97 26.11 -7.91 12.15
C PHE A 97 26.34 -9.01 11.11
N TRP A 98 26.83 -8.64 9.94
CA TRP A 98 27.29 -9.59 8.92
C TRP A 98 28.80 -9.78 9.03
N VAL A 99 29.26 -11.01 8.86
CA VAL A 99 30.70 -11.35 8.88
C VAL A 99 31.04 -12.38 7.81
N LYS A 100 32.18 -12.18 7.16
CA LYS A 100 32.83 -13.16 6.27
C LYS A 100 34.25 -13.37 6.76
N SER A 101 34.50 -14.54 7.34
CA SER A 101 35.78 -14.86 7.96
C SER A 101 36.08 -16.36 7.84
N ALA A 102 37.36 -16.68 7.62
CA ALA A 102 37.90 -18.04 7.71
C ALA A 102 38.42 -18.37 9.13
N VAL A 103 38.35 -17.42 10.06
CA VAL A 103 38.92 -17.53 11.40
C VAL A 103 37.95 -17.08 12.49
N ASN A 104 38.15 -17.63 13.68
CA ASN A 104 37.36 -17.32 14.86
C ASN A 104 37.76 -15.94 15.42
N LEU A 105 37.02 -14.89 15.02
CA LEU A 105 37.29 -13.52 15.42
C LEU A 105 36.89 -13.28 16.88
N LYS A 106 37.57 -12.33 17.51
CA LYS A 106 37.17 -11.74 18.78
C LYS A 106 36.27 -10.55 18.50
N ILE A 107 35.07 -10.58 19.06
CA ILE A 107 34.06 -9.53 19.01
C ILE A 107 33.91 -8.96 20.41
N GLU A 108 34.03 -7.64 20.54
CA GLU A 108 34.01 -6.96 21.84
C GLU A 108 33.09 -5.75 21.82
N VAL A 109 32.54 -5.44 22.99
CA VAL A 109 31.90 -4.16 23.31
C VAL A 109 32.62 -3.62 24.54
N GLU A 110 32.92 -2.33 24.56
CA GLU A 110 33.62 -1.67 25.65
C GLU A 110 32.75 -0.61 26.31
N ASP A 111 32.62 -0.69 27.63
CA ASP A 111 32.01 0.34 28.47
C ASP A 111 33.04 0.98 29.42
N ASP A 112 32.73 2.19 29.90
CA ASP A 112 33.65 3.01 30.71
C ASP A 112 33.78 2.52 32.17
N VAL A 113 33.02 1.49 32.57
CA VAL A 113 32.96 0.99 33.95
C VAL A 113 33.69 -0.35 34.08
N SER A 114 33.29 -1.33 33.27
CA SER A 114 33.76 -2.72 33.28
C SER A 114 34.84 -2.98 32.24
N GLY A 115 35.04 -2.09 31.27
CA GLY A 115 35.97 -2.26 30.16
C GLY A 115 35.41 -3.18 29.07
N LYS A 116 36.27 -4.02 28.47
CA LYS A 116 35.91 -4.86 27.33
C LYS A 116 35.19 -6.13 27.76
N SER A 117 33.96 -6.31 27.27
CA SER A 117 33.29 -7.61 27.28
C SER A 117 33.55 -8.32 25.96
N THR A 118 34.03 -9.56 26.03
CA THR A 118 34.59 -10.29 24.88
C THR A 118 33.82 -11.57 24.60
N LEU A 119 33.54 -11.82 23.32
CA LEU A 119 33.06 -13.08 22.79
C LEU A 119 33.84 -13.46 21.53
N PHE A 120 33.84 -14.75 21.20
CA PHE A 120 34.40 -15.27 19.95
C PHE A 120 33.28 -15.73 19.02
N LEU A 121 33.48 -15.64 17.70
CA LEU A 121 32.48 -16.08 16.71
C LEU A 121 31.99 -17.51 16.94
N SER A 122 32.88 -18.42 17.35
CA SER A 122 32.53 -19.81 17.69
C SER A 122 31.50 -19.95 18.81
N GLN A 123 31.26 -18.89 19.60
CA GLN A 123 30.24 -18.83 20.65
C GLN A 123 28.90 -18.25 20.14
N MET A 124 28.85 -17.78 18.90
CA MET A 124 27.71 -17.04 18.31
C MET A 124 27.04 -17.76 17.14
N GLY A 125 27.28 -19.07 16.98
CA GLY A 125 26.68 -19.85 15.89
C GLY A 125 27.35 -19.68 14.52
N TRP A 126 28.48 -18.98 14.44
CA TRP A 126 29.29 -18.88 13.22
C TRP A 126 29.87 -20.24 12.80
N VAL A 127 29.90 -20.49 11.50
CA VAL A 127 30.56 -21.64 10.87
C VAL A 127 31.77 -21.20 10.05
N GLN A 128 32.84 -22.02 10.06
CA GLN A 128 34.13 -21.67 9.44
C GLN A 128 34.14 -21.91 7.93
N GLU A 129 33.31 -21.18 7.18
CA GLU A 129 33.15 -21.38 5.71
C GLU A 129 33.67 -20.23 4.86
N ASN A 130 34.14 -19.13 5.47
CA ASN A 130 34.61 -17.92 4.78
C ASN A 130 33.61 -17.34 3.76
N THR A 131 32.32 -17.53 4.05
CA THR A 131 31.16 -16.94 3.39
C THR A 131 30.51 -15.93 4.32
N TRP A 132 29.75 -14.99 3.75
CA TRP A 132 28.97 -14.03 4.53
C TRP A 132 27.92 -14.75 5.38
N GLN A 133 27.87 -14.42 6.66
CA GLN A 133 26.95 -14.96 7.65
C GLN A 133 26.43 -13.82 8.52
N GLU A 134 25.12 -13.80 8.75
CA GLU A 134 24.52 -12.93 9.75
C GLU A 134 24.70 -13.55 11.14
N ILE A 135 25.21 -12.76 12.08
CA ILE A 135 25.41 -13.14 13.46
C ILE A 135 24.50 -12.27 14.31
N THR A 136 23.68 -12.92 15.14
CA THR A 136 22.83 -12.26 16.14
C THR A 136 23.14 -12.84 17.51
N VAL A 137 23.60 -12.01 18.44
CA VAL A 137 24.00 -12.42 19.80
C VAL A 137 23.31 -11.54 20.84
N PRO A 138 22.66 -12.11 21.88
CA PRO A 138 22.00 -11.30 22.89
C PRO A 138 23.04 -10.59 23.77
N PHE A 139 22.75 -9.34 24.17
CA PHE A 139 23.65 -8.56 25.04
C PHE A 139 23.90 -9.23 26.40
N SER A 140 22.99 -10.08 26.86
CA SER A 140 23.18 -10.93 28.04
C SER A 140 24.36 -11.91 27.93
N SER A 141 24.87 -12.16 26.72
CA SER A 141 26.08 -12.99 26.51
C SER A 141 27.37 -12.24 26.84
N PHE A 142 27.35 -10.90 26.85
CA PHE A 142 28.49 -10.05 27.18
C PHE A 142 28.54 -9.83 28.70
N ALA A 143 29.29 -10.67 29.40
CA ALA A 143 29.40 -10.62 30.85
C ALA A 143 29.91 -9.26 31.35
N GLY A 144 29.22 -8.68 32.33
CA GLY A 144 29.62 -7.44 33.00
C GLY A 144 29.40 -6.14 32.22
N LEU A 145 28.86 -6.21 31.00
CA LEU A 145 28.65 -5.05 30.14
C LEU A 145 27.60 -4.09 30.71
N ASP A 146 27.96 -2.83 30.91
CA ASP A 146 27.04 -1.75 31.25
C ASP A 146 26.71 -0.90 30.01
N LEU A 147 25.55 -1.17 29.39
CA LEU A 147 25.13 -0.44 28.21
C LEU A 147 24.78 1.03 28.48
N SER A 148 24.72 1.48 29.73
CA SER A 148 24.49 2.90 30.03
C SER A 148 25.75 3.77 29.84
N GLN A 149 26.93 3.16 29.67
CA GLN A 149 28.24 3.82 29.61
C GLN A 149 29.13 3.28 28.46
N VAL A 150 28.58 3.02 27.28
CA VAL A 150 29.34 2.43 26.15
C VAL A 150 30.33 3.43 25.56
N ILE A 151 31.61 3.06 25.45
CA ILE A 151 32.69 3.86 24.82
C ILE A 151 33.19 3.25 23.51
N SER A 152 32.96 1.95 23.29
CA SER A 152 33.14 1.31 21.99
C SER A 152 32.00 0.33 21.74
N PRO A 153 30.97 0.69 20.94
CA PRO A 153 29.83 -0.18 20.67
C PRO A 153 30.20 -1.43 19.87
N PHE A 154 31.35 -1.45 19.20
CA PHE A 154 31.80 -2.62 18.46
C PHE A 154 33.31 -2.61 18.23
N ILE A 155 33.95 -3.74 18.51
CA ILE A 155 35.34 -4.00 18.15
C ILE A 155 35.41 -5.41 17.56
N ALA A 156 36.09 -5.55 16.43
CA ALA A 156 36.47 -6.84 15.89
C ALA A 156 37.98 -6.93 15.75
N SER A 157 38.57 -7.99 16.27
CA SER A 157 40.01 -8.22 16.14
C SER A 157 40.36 -9.69 16.04
N TYR A 158 41.57 -9.95 15.55
CA TYR A 158 42.14 -11.28 15.51
C TYR A 158 43.67 -11.19 15.60
N SER A 159 44.28 -12.16 16.29
CA SER A 159 45.70 -12.12 16.66
C SER A 159 46.56 -13.21 15.99
N HIS A 160 46.51 -13.32 14.67
CA HIS A 160 47.50 -14.12 13.92
C HIS A 160 47.80 -13.51 12.55
N TYR A 161 48.91 -13.98 11.96
CA TYR A 161 49.42 -13.56 10.67
C TYR A 161 48.55 -14.04 9.49
N ASN A 162 48.54 -13.24 8.42
CA ASN A 162 48.03 -13.55 7.08
C ASN A 162 46.55 -13.95 7.03
N GLN A 163 45.71 -13.24 7.77
CA GLN A 163 44.26 -13.41 7.70
C GLN A 163 43.58 -12.17 7.17
N THR A 164 42.45 -12.38 6.51
CA THR A 164 41.53 -11.34 6.06
C THR A 164 40.13 -11.70 6.50
N TYR A 165 39.39 -10.72 7.00
CA TYR A 165 37.97 -10.85 7.31
C TYR A 165 37.24 -9.56 6.96
N TYR A 166 35.93 -9.70 6.79
CA TYR A 166 35.03 -8.62 6.44
C TYR A 166 33.88 -8.60 7.44
N ILE A 167 33.48 -7.40 7.86
CA ILE A 167 32.32 -7.19 8.72
C ILE A 167 31.52 -6.02 8.16
N ASP A 168 30.21 -6.14 8.25
CA ASP A 168 29.29 -5.12 7.76
C ASP A 168 27.97 -5.09 8.56
N PHE A 169 27.16 -4.06 8.33
CA PHE A 169 25.80 -3.88 8.85
C PHE A 169 25.63 -4.14 10.35
N ILE A 170 26.34 -3.36 11.17
CA ILE A 170 26.37 -3.56 12.62
C ILE A 170 25.21 -2.81 13.28
N GLN A 171 24.41 -3.51 14.07
CA GLN A 171 23.17 -2.99 14.65
C GLN A 171 22.97 -3.43 16.09
N TYR A 172 22.45 -2.53 16.90
CA TYR A 172 21.86 -2.85 18.20
C TYR A 172 20.34 -2.93 18.01
N LEU A 173 19.75 -4.02 18.48
CA LEU A 173 18.32 -4.32 18.35
C LEU A 173 17.73 -4.40 19.75
N ASP A 174 16.54 -3.84 19.97
CA ASP A 174 15.82 -4.05 21.24
C ASP A 174 15.42 -5.55 21.36
N ALA A 175 15.18 -6.02 22.59
CA ALA A 175 14.56 -7.33 22.85
C ALA A 175 13.18 -7.44 22.20
N ASN A 176 12.52 -6.29 22.09
CA ASN A 176 11.28 -6.12 21.35
C ASN A 176 11.54 -5.74 19.89
N GLU A 177 12.70 -6.10 19.30
CA GLU A 177 12.75 -6.14 17.84
C GLU A 177 11.56 -6.99 17.45
N SER A 178 10.59 -6.32 16.83
CA SER A 178 9.26 -6.84 16.76
C SER A 178 9.32 -8.00 15.80
N THR A 179 9.48 -9.21 16.34
CA THR A 179 9.67 -10.39 15.52
C THR A 179 8.40 -10.55 14.73
N LEU A 180 8.52 -10.54 13.41
CA LEU A 180 7.39 -10.76 12.53
C LEU A 180 6.72 -12.08 12.92
N SER A 181 5.56 -11.99 13.54
CA SER A 181 4.81 -13.12 14.08
C SER A 181 3.68 -13.54 13.14
N ASN A 182 3.21 -12.58 12.35
CA ASN A 182 2.08 -12.75 11.46
C ASN A 182 2.20 -11.77 10.28
N ILE A 183 1.58 -12.14 9.16
CA ILE A 183 1.42 -11.26 8.00
C ILE A 183 -0.05 -11.22 7.59
N ARG A 184 -0.47 -10.16 6.90
CA ARG A 184 -1.78 -10.08 6.25
C ARG A 184 -1.66 -9.49 4.86
N VAL A 185 -2.42 -10.04 3.91
CA VAL A 185 -2.62 -9.41 2.61
C VAL A 185 -3.84 -8.51 2.67
N LEU A 186 -3.68 -7.25 2.28
CA LEU A 186 -4.72 -6.26 2.21
C LEU A 186 -5.01 -5.84 0.76
N PRO A 187 -6.28 -5.63 0.41
CA PRO A 187 -7.46 -6.01 1.19
C PRO A 187 -7.60 -7.55 1.29
N ARG A 188 -8.19 -8.06 2.37
CA ARG A 188 -8.41 -9.51 2.56
C ARG A 188 -9.38 -10.10 1.53
N THR A 189 -10.39 -9.30 1.16
CA THR A 189 -11.29 -9.59 0.05
C THR A 189 -11.38 -8.37 -0.86
N ALA A 190 -11.43 -8.60 -2.16
CA ALA A 190 -11.58 -7.56 -3.16
C ALA A 190 -12.50 -7.99 -4.29
N ALA A 191 -12.96 -7.00 -5.05
CA ALA A 191 -13.52 -7.21 -6.37
C ALA A 191 -12.71 -6.38 -7.39
N THR A 192 -12.58 -6.92 -8.59
CA THR A 192 -12.03 -6.21 -9.76
C THR A 192 -12.76 -6.69 -11.01
N ALA A 193 -12.67 -5.95 -12.11
CA ALA A 193 -13.17 -6.41 -13.41
C ALA A 193 -12.08 -7.18 -14.17
N VAL A 194 -12.45 -8.01 -15.15
CA VAL A 194 -11.49 -8.61 -16.08
C VAL A 194 -10.68 -7.50 -16.75
N GLY A 195 -9.35 -7.62 -16.72
CA GLY A 195 -8.39 -6.64 -17.24
C GLY A 195 -8.07 -5.47 -16.31
N GLU A 196 -8.84 -5.24 -15.25
CA GLU A 196 -8.59 -4.15 -14.31
C GLU A 196 -7.56 -4.54 -13.24
N PRO A 197 -6.50 -3.72 -13.02
CA PRO A 197 -5.48 -4.00 -12.02
C PRO A 197 -6.01 -3.80 -10.61
N LYS A 198 -5.65 -4.72 -9.71
CA LYS A 198 -5.90 -4.63 -8.27
C LYS A 198 -4.60 -4.69 -7.51
N GLN A 199 -4.27 -3.62 -6.80
CA GLN A 199 -3.11 -3.58 -5.92
C GLN A 199 -3.41 -4.28 -4.59
N LEU A 200 -2.43 -5.05 -4.13
CA LEU A 200 -2.39 -5.78 -2.87
C LEU A 200 -1.17 -5.33 -2.07
N PHE A 201 -1.28 -5.40 -0.75
CA PHE A 201 -0.23 -5.04 0.20
C PHE A 201 -0.05 -6.15 1.22
N THR A 202 1.20 -6.50 1.55
CA THR A 202 1.50 -7.36 2.70
C THR A 202 1.89 -6.46 3.87
N VAL A 203 1.22 -6.65 5.01
CA VAL A 203 1.48 -5.95 6.26
C VAL A 203 1.96 -6.96 7.30
N GLY A 204 3.09 -6.67 7.93
CA GLY A 204 3.61 -7.49 9.01
C GLY A 204 3.04 -7.10 10.36
N TYR A 205 2.99 -8.05 11.29
CA TYR A 205 2.63 -7.81 12.68
C TYR A 205 3.57 -8.54 13.63
N ASP A 206 3.85 -7.93 14.76
CA ASP A 206 4.57 -8.54 15.88
C ASP A 206 3.64 -9.44 16.71
N THR A 207 4.14 -10.00 17.82
CA THR A 207 3.32 -10.83 18.72
C THR A 207 2.30 -10.04 19.55
N SER A 208 2.46 -8.71 19.65
CA SER A 208 1.54 -7.81 20.36
C SER A 208 0.39 -7.29 19.46
N GLY A 209 0.52 -7.47 18.14
CA GLY A 209 -0.40 -6.96 17.13
C GLY A 209 -0.02 -5.58 16.58
N ALA A 210 1.14 -5.04 16.92
CA ALA A 210 1.71 -3.84 16.32
C ALA A 210 2.11 -4.09 14.86
N VAL A 211 1.98 -3.07 14.01
CA VAL A 211 2.29 -3.15 12.57
C VAL A 211 3.79 -3.04 12.34
N LEU A 212 4.31 -3.88 11.45
CA LEU A 212 5.72 -3.92 11.07
C LEU A 212 5.94 -3.77 9.57
N ASN A 213 7.03 -3.10 9.23
CA ASN A 213 7.55 -3.09 7.87
C ASN A 213 8.37 -4.35 7.63
N ILE A 214 7.99 -5.13 6.61
CA ILE A 214 8.73 -6.30 6.18
C ILE A 214 9.86 -5.83 5.25
N THR A 215 11.11 -6.00 5.66
CA THR A 215 12.28 -5.53 4.90
C THR A 215 13.21 -6.67 4.48
N ASN A 216 13.28 -7.75 5.25
CA ASN A 216 14.06 -8.94 4.91
C ASN A 216 13.54 -10.20 5.63
N PRO A 217 13.26 -11.32 4.92
CA PRO A 217 13.10 -11.39 3.47
C PRO A 217 11.85 -10.60 3.03
N LEU A 218 11.90 -10.03 1.82
CA LEU A 218 10.70 -9.45 1.21
C LEU A 218 9.68 -10.56 0.87
N PRO A 219 8.37 -10.26 0.86
CA PRO A 219 7.35 -11.25 0.57
C PRO A 219 7.50 -11.87 -0.82
N THR A 220 7.39 -13.19 -0.89
CA THR A 220 7.17 -13.91 -2.15
C THR A 220 5.68 -14.02 -2.42
N TRP A 221 5.27 -13.67 -3.64
CA TRP A 221 3.87 -13.62 -4.02
C TRP A 221 3.52 -14.73 -5.02
N SER A 222 2.37 -15.36 -4.86
CA SER A 222 1.89 -16.41 -5.76
C SER A 222 0.38 -16.34 -5.99
N LEU A 223 -0.05 -16.81 -7.16
CA LEU A 223 -1.46 -17.04 -7.48
C LEU A 223 -1.79 -18.50 -7.15
N VAL A 224 -2.56 -18.73 -6.09
CA VAL A 224 -2.89 -20.07 -5.59
C VAL A 224 -4.02 -20.69 -6.43
N THR A 225 -5.06 -19.91 -6.72
CA THR A 225 -6.19 -20.32 -7.55
C THR A 225 -6.69 -19.16 -8.42
N GLY A 226 -7.47 -19.47 -9.46
CA GLY A 226 -8.07 -18.49 -10.36
C GLY A 226 -7.25 -18.28 -11.64
N SER A 227 -7.59 -17.24 -12.40
CA SER A 227 -6.94 -16.91 -13.67
C SER A 227 -6.59 -15.43 -13.72
N GLY A 228 -5.30 -15.13 -13.80
CA GLY A 228 -4.79 -13.78 -13.83
C GLY A 228 -3.26 -13.73 -13.89
N ASN A 229 -2.75 -12.52 -14.02
CA ASN A 229 -1.33 -12.22 -13.91
C ASN A 229 -1.06 -11.52 -12.58
N LEU A 230 0.07 -11.84 -11.95
CA LEU A 230 0.53 -11.21 -10.72
C LEU A 230 1.90 -10.59 -10.99
N ASN A 231 2.05 -9.30 -10.65
CA ASN A 231 3.30 -8.56 -10.77
C ASN A 231 3.78 -8.13 -9.37
N PRO A 232 4.67 -8.89 -8.71
CA PRO A 232 5.18 -8.60 -7.38
C PRO A 232 6.20 -7.46 -7.36
N ASN A 233 6.18 -6.64 -6.31
CA ASN A 233 7.17 -5.62 -6.01
C ASN A 233 7.29 -5.42 -4.49
N GLY A 234 8.16 -6.22 -3.85
CA GLY A 234 8.38 -6.21 -2.40
C GLY A 234 7.08 -6.45 -1.61
N ASN A 235 6.72 -5.50 -0.75
CA ASN A 235 5.50 -5.57 0.07
C ASN A 235 4.21 -5.34 -0.71
N THR A 236 4.28 -5.16 -2.03
CA THR A 236 3.11 -4.93 -2.88
C THR A 236 3.07 -5.91 -4.04
N ALA A 237 1.87 -6.18 -4.54
CA ALA A 237 1.69 -6.87 -5.81
C ALA A 237 0.50 -6.28 -6.58
N ILE A 238 0.57 -6.31 -7.90
CA ILE A 238 -0.55 -5.94 -8.77
C ILE A 238 -1.10 -7.23 -9.39
N PHE A 239 -2.37 -7.52 -9.11
CA PHE A 239 -3.11 -8.62 -9.71
C PHE A 239 -4.00 -8.10 -10.84
N THR A 240 -4.03 -8.80 -11.98
CA THR A 240 -4.95 -8.51 -13.09
C THR A 240 -5.63 -9.80 -13.53
N GLY A 241 -6.95 -9.90 -13.31
CA GLY A 241 -7.73 -11.08 -13.68
C GLY A 241 -7.92 -11.19 -15.20
N THR A 242 -7.79 -12.40 -15.75
CA THR A 242 -7.95 -12.68 -17.18
C THR A 242 -9.31 -13.27 -17.54
N SER A 243 -10.03 -13.82 -16.56
CA SER A 243 -11.40 -14.32 -16.73
C SER A 243 -12.20 -14.18 -15.45
N ALA A 244 -13.52 -14.07 -15.57
CA ALA A 244 -14.40 -13.96 -14.41
C ALA A 244 -14.34 -15.24 -13.57
N SER A 245 -13.86 -15.12 -12.35
CA SER A 245 -13.59 -16.22 -11.43
C SER A 245 -13.26 -15.68 -10.04
N LEU A 246 -13.36 -16.53 -9.01
CA LEU A 246 -12.70 -16.26 -7.74
C LEU A 246 -11.22 -16.62 -7.87
N ALA A 247 -10.34 -15.68 -7.51
CA ALA A 247 -8.91 -15.89 -7.45
C ALA A 247 -8.39 -15.76 -6.01
N THR A 248 -7.38 -16.56 -5.67
CA THR A 248 -6.69 -16.49 -4.37
C THR A 248 -5.24 -16.11 -4.60
N VAL A 249 -4.82 -14.97 -4.06
CA VAL A 249 -3.43 -14.51 -4.09
C VAL A 249 -2.82 -14.68 -2.70
N ARG A 250 -1.61 -15.23 -2.64
CA ARG A 250 -0.87 -15.46 -1.40
C ARG A 250 0.42 -14.65 -1.36
N ALA A 251 0.76 -14.17 -0.18
CA ALA A 251 2.08 -13.67 0.17
C ALA A 251 2.70 -14.57 1.25
N GLU A 252 4.01 -14.84 1.12
CA GLU A 252 4.77 -15.67 2.05
C GLU A 252 6.03 -14.92 2.51
N VAL A 253 6.35 -15.00 3.80
CA VAL A 253 7.57 -14.45 4.39
C VAL A 253 8.15 -15.51 5.32
N GLY A 254 9.16 -16.24 4.84
CA GLY A 254 9.71 -17.39 5.55
C GLY A 254 8.65 -18.49 5.70
N ILE A 255 8.20 -18.74 6.93
CA ILE A 255 7.16 -19.73 7.25
C ILE A 255 5.76 -19.12 7.37
N LEU A 256 5.64 -17.80 7.30
CA LEU A 256 4.38 -17.09 7.46
C LEU A 256 3.68 -16.96 6.10
N GLU A 257 2.39 -17.20 6.07
CA GLU A 257 1.57 -17.13 4.86
C GLU A 257 0.32 -16.29 5.13
N ALA A 258 -0.11 -15.50 4.15
CA ALA A 258 -1.41 -14.85 4.17
C ALA A 258 -2.03 -14.75 2.77
N GLU A 259 -3.36 -14.75 2.72
CA GLU A 259 -4.11 -14.79 1.47
C GLU A 259 -5.10 -13.65 1.34
N SER A 260 -5.38 -13.29 0.09
CA SER A 260 -6.45 -12.40 -0.33
C SER A 260 -7.31 -13.08 -1.39
N GLU A 261 -8.63 -12.99 -1.22
CA GLU A 261 -9.60 -13.48 -2.20
C GLU A 261 -10.08 -12.32 -3.08
N ILE A 262 -10.00 -12.50 -4.39
CA ILE A 262 -10.36 -11.48 -5.37
C ILE A 262 -11.47 -12.04 -6.26
N ASN A 263 -12.67 -11.46 -6.15
CA ASN A 263 -13.76 -11.74 -7.06
C ASN A 263 -13.54 -10.97 -8.37
N VAL A 264 -13.13 -11.67 -9.44
CA VAL A 264 -12.99 -11.09 -10.77
C VAL A 264 -14.34 -11.16 -11.46
N ASN A 265 -14.95 -10.00 -11.65
CA ASN A 265 -16.21 -9.87 -12.37
C ASN A 265 -15.95 -9.68 -13.86
N VAL A 266 -16.88 -10.13 -14.70
CA VAL A 266 -16.92 -9.69 -16.09
C VAL A 266 -16.93 -8.17 -16.13
N ASN A 267 -16.07 -7.58 -16.96
CA ASN A 267 -16.09 -6.15 -17.19
C ASN A 267 -17.33 -5.83 -18.05
N THR A 268 -18.48 -5.73 -17.39
CA THR A 268 -19.69 -5.18 -18.00
C THR A 268 -19.52 -3.67 -18.03
N GLY A 269 -18.59 -3.17 -18.85
CA GLY A 269 -18.62 -1.75 -19.21
C GLY A 269 -20.07 -1.45 -19.60
N SER A 270 -20.74 -0.55 -18.88
CA SER A 270 -22.09 -0.19 -19.28
C SER A 270 -21.96 0.52 -20.62
N ILE A 271 -22.28 -0.17 -21.70
CA ILE A 271 -22.46 0.50 -22.96
C ILE A 271 -23.72 1.32 -22.74
N THR A 272 -23.58 2.64 -22.68
CA THR A 272 -24.71 3.57 -22.60
C THR A 272 -24.94 4.11 -23.99
N TYR A 273 -26.15 3.90 -24.53
CA TYR A 273 -26.58 4.52 -25.76
C TYR A 273 -27.43 5.75 -25.43
N LEU A 274 -26.92 6.94 -25.69
CA LEU A 274 -27.63 8.19 -25.41
C LEU A 274 -28.61 8.50 -26.56
N ILE A 275 -29.92 8.37 -26.29
CA ILE A 275 -30.96 8.64 -27.29
C ILE A 275 -31.22 10.15 -27.42
N TYR A 276 -31.22 10.88 -26.30
CA TYR A 276 -31.43 12.32 -26.24
C TYR A 276 -30.62 12.91 -25.09
N THR A 277 -30.02 14.08 -25.33
CA THR A 277 -29.37 14.90 -24.29
C THR A 277 -29.68 16.38 -24.50
N ASP A 278 -29.28 17.24 -23.56
CA ASP A 278 -29.31 18.71 -23.71
C ASP A 278 -28.54 19.21 -24.95
N ALA A 279 -27.59 18.40 -25.44
CA ALA A 279 -26.80 18.65 -26.63
C ALA A 279 -27.49 18.26 -27.95
N ASP A 280 -28.72 17.70 -27.90
CA ASP A 280 -29.58 17.19 -28.99
C ASP A 280 -29.61 15.63 -29.09
N VAL A 281 -30.36 15.11 -30.07
CA VAL A 281 -30.45 13.67 -30.39
C VAL A 281 -29.09 13.17 -30.87
N SER A 282 -28.51 12.23 -30.13
CA SER A 282 -27.15 11.74 -30.40
C SER A 282 -27.14 10.44 -31.25
N GLY A 283 -25.96 10.04 -31.73
CA GLY A 283 -25.73 8.68 -32.30
C GLY A 283 -26.21 8.44 -33.74
N GLY A 284 -26.52 9.48 -34.50
CA GLY A 284 -27.03 9.35 -35.88
C GLY A 284 -28.53 9.03 -35.95
N SER A 285 -29.25 9.27 -34.86
CA SER A 285 -30.71 9.25 -34.82
C SER A 285 -31.25 10.59 -35.33
N ARG A 286 -32.42 10.59 -35.98
CA ARG A 286 -33.11 11.81 -36.44
C ARG A 286 -34.30 12.07 -35.52
N LYS A 287 -34.49 13.32 -35.12
CA LYS A 287 -35.72 13.78 -34.44
C LYS A 287 -36.86 13.72 -35.44
N LEU A 288 -37.87 12.88 -35.20
CA LEU A 288 -39.09 12.86 -35.98
C LEU A 288 -40.25 13.38 -35.13
N PHE A 289 -40.92 14.39 -35.67
CA PHE A 289 -42.12 14.99 -35.10
C PHE A 289 -43.35 14.26 -35.63
N PRO A 290 -44.48 14.21 -34.89
CA PRO A 290 -45.65 13.46 -35.31
C PRO A 290 -46.15 13.89 -36.70
N GLU A 291 -46.34 12.90 -37.59
CA GLU A 291 -47.01 13.08 -38.88
C GLU A 291 -48.52 13.21 -38.65
N ALA A 292 -48.97 14.44 -38.31
CA ALA A 292 -50.35 14.92 -38.39
C ALA A 292 -51.41 14.16 -37.53
N PRO A 293 -52.50 14.84 -37.10
CA PRO A 293 -53.32 15.79 -37.85
C PRO A 293 -52.89 17.27 -37.67
N PRO A 294 -53.52 18.25 -38.36
CA PRO A 294 -53.14 19.66 -38.41
C PRO A 294 -53.10 20.43 -37.07
N LYS A 295 -53.44 19.76 -35.96
CA LYS A 295 -53.40 20.25 -34.57
C LYS A 295 -52.72 19.21 -33.67
N GLY A 296 -51.65 18.59 -34.17
CA GLY A 296 -50.87 17.60 -33.45
C GLY A 296 -49.96 18.22 -32.38
N PRO A 297 -49.37 17.38 -31.51
CA PRO A 297 -48.47 17.81 -30.45
C PRO A 297 -47.37 18.72 -30.97
N MET A 298 -47.17 19.87 -30.33
CA MET A 298 -45.91 20.60 -30.48
C MET A 298 -44.88 19.95 -29.58
N VAL A 299 -43.71 19.66 -30.17
CA VAL A 299 -42.51 19.29 -29.41
C VAL A 299 -41.63 20.52 -29.35
N ILE A 300 -41.44 21.04 -28.15
CA ILE A 300 -40.62 22.22 -27.89
C ILE A 300 -39.54 21.81 -26.90
N ASP A 301 -38.30 22.22 -27.18
CA ASP A 301 -37.25 22.15 -26.16
C ASP A 301 -37.51 23.27 -25.16
N ILE A 302 -37.83 22.90 -23.92
CA ILE A 302 -38.15 23.87 -22.87
C ILE A 302 -37.04 23.87 -21.83
N ALA A 303 -36.73 25.07 -21.34
CA ALA A 303 -35.81 25.23 -20.24
C ALA A 303 -36.44 24.72 -18.94
N ASP A 304 -36.04 23.53 -18.49
CA ASP A 304 -36.43 22.98 -17.19
C ASP A 304 -35.17 22.77 -16.33
N PRO A 305 -34.87 23.67 -15.37
CA PRO A 305 -33.71 23.53 -14.50
C PRO A 305 -33.82 22.35 -13.53
N SER A 306 -34.97 21.66 -13.47
CA SER A 306 -35.14 20.39 -12.75
C SER A 306 -34.83 19.16 -13.60
N ALA A 307 -34.50 19.32 -14.89
CA ALA A 307 -34.06 18.21 -15.74
C ALA A 307 -32.71 17.65 -15.24
N PRO A 308 -32.51 16.31 -15.25
CA PRO A 308 -31.30 15.69 -14.72
C PRO A 308 -29.99 16.08 -15.43
N GLU A 309 -30.05 16.48 -16.71
CA GLU A 309 -28.88 17.00 -17.46
C GLU A 309 -28.72 18.52 -17.40
N GLY A 310 -29.71 19.23 -16.85
CA GLY A 310 -29.53 20.58 -16.32
C GLY A 310 -30.20 21.72 -17.07
N GLN A 311 -30.60 21.60 -18.34
CA GLN A 311 -31.16 22.75 -19.06
C GLN A 311 -32.30 22.49 -20.04
N LYS A 312 -32.49 21.31 -20.64
CA LYS A 312 -33.58 21.10 -21.63
C LYS A 312 -34.42 19.87 -21.33
N SER A 313 -35.71 19.97 -21.64
CA SER A 313 -36.62 18.84 -21.71
C SER A 313 -37.44 18.89 -22.99
N VAL A 314 -37.93 17.73 -23.43
CA VAL A 314 -38.90 17.63 -24.51
C VAL A 314 -40.30 17.66 -23.90
N GLU A 315 -41.03 18.74 -24.12
CA GLU A 315 -42.46 18.79 -23.80
C GLU A 315 -43.29 18.33 -25.00
N THR A 316 -44.40 17.64 -24.72
CA THR A 316 -45.34 17.18 -25.75
C THR A 316 -46.75 17.45 -25.26
N GLU A 317 -47.49 18.25 -26.01
CA GLU A 317 -48.90 18.51 -25.72
C GLU A 317 -49.79 17.40 -26.27
N ILE A 318 -50.77 16.94 -25.49
CA ILE A 318 -51.76 15.98 -25.97
C ILE A 318 -52.79 16.75 -26.81
N GLY A 319 -52.88 16.41 -28.10
CA GLY A 319 -53.87 17.00 -29.01
C GLY A 319 -55.31 16.63 -28.64
N THR A 320 -56.28 17.29 -29.26
CA THR A 320 -57.73 17.07 -29.01
C THR A 320 -58.22 15.66 -29.32
N GLU A 321 -57.41 14.84 -29.98
CA GLU A 321 -57.70 13.44 -30.30
C GLU A 321 -57.28 12.45 -29.20
N GLY A 322 -56.75 12.95 -28.08
CA GLY A 322 -56.48 12.13 -26.89
C GLY A 322 -55.19 11.30 -26.97
N TRP A 323 -54.35 11.54 -27.97
CA TRP A 323 -53.01 10.94 -28.06
C TRP A 323 -51.96 12.01 -28.40
N GLY A 324 -50.77 11.86 -27.83
CA GLY A 324 -49.61 12.73 -28.08
C GLY A 324 -48.33 12.00 -27.71
N GLY A 325 -47.30 12.13 -28.54
CA GLY A 325 -46.01 11.48 -28.34
C GLY A 325 -44.98 11.94 -29.35
N TRP A 326 -43.73 11.53 -29.11
CA TRP A 326 -42.61 11.72 -30.03
C TRP A 326 -41.83 10.42 -30.12
N TRP A 327 -41.05 10.25 -31.18
CA TRP A 327 -40.11 9.14 -31.29
C TRP A 327 -38.79 9.62 -31.88
N SER A 328 -37.74 8.83 -31.65
CA SER A 328 -36.47 8.94 -32.34
C SER A 328 -36.26 7.68 -33.16
N GLU A 329 -35.75 7.83 -34.38
CA GLU A 329 -35.36 6.70 -35.21
C GLU A 329 -33.92 6.84 -35.66
N PHE A 330 -33.25 5.71 -35.87
CA PHE A 330 -31.93 5.71 -36.49
C PHE A 330 -32.06 6.00 -37.97
N SER A 331 -31.16 6.84 -38.50
CA SER A 331 -31.05 7.09 -39.95
C SER A 331 -30.66 5.85 -40.75
N GLN A 332 -30.14 4.80 -40.08
CA GLN A 332 -29.76 3.52 -40.63
C GLN A 332 -30.05 2.40 -39.61
N THR A 333 -30.25 1.16 -40.09
CA THR A 333 -30.38 0.00 -39.20
C THR A 333 -29.14 -0.15 -38.30
N ARG A 334 -29.37 -0.34 -37.00
CA ARG A 334 -28.31 -0.57 -36.01
C ARG A 334 -28.51 -1.93 -35.35
N ASP A 335 -27.41 -2.64 -35.16
CA ASP A 335 -27.38 -3.82 -34.30
C ASP A 335 -27.23 -3.36 -32.84
N LEU A 336 -28.24 -3.67 -32.03
CA LEU A 336 -28.28 -3.37 -30.59
C LEU A 336 -28.24 -4.65 -29.75
N ALA A 337 -27.79 -5.78 -30.30
CA ALA A 337 -27.68 -7.05 -29.58
C ALA A 337 -26.81 -6.95 -28.31
N VAL A 338 -25.84 -6.03 -28.29
CA VAL A 338 -25.00 -5.76 -27.11
C VAL A 338 -25.80 -5.24 -25.90
N TYR A 339 -27.06 -4.83 -26.10
CA TYR A 339 -27.98 -4.34 -25.07
C TYR A 339 -29.14 -5.33 -24.76
N GLU A 340 -29.09 -6.58 -25.19
CA GLU A 340 -30.21 -7.55 -25.07
C GLU A 340 -30.64 -7.85 -23.61
N SER A 341 -29.79 -7.53 -22.62
CA SER A 341 -30.11 -7.56 -21.18
C SER A 341 -30.03 -6.19 -20.50
N GLY A 342 -29.96 -5.12 -21.30
CA GLY A 342 -29.86 -3.75 -20.84
C GLY A 342 -31.18 -3.21 -20.28
N LYS A 343 -31.12 -1.98 -19.80
CA LYS A 343 -32.29 -1.22 -19.35
C LYS A 343 -32.39 0.06 -20.16
N VAL A 344 -33.61 0.53 -20.39
CA VAL A 344 -33.86 1.89 -20.88
C VAL A 344 -33.99 2.78 -19.65
N LEU A 345 -33.16 3.82 -19.56
CA LEU A 345 -33.27 4.84 -18.53
C LEU A 345 -34.00 6.05 -19.11
N LEU A 346 -35.05 6.51 -18.43
CA LEU A 346 -35.85 7.67 -18.82
C LEU A 346 -36.09 8.52 -17.58
N TYR A 347 -36.09 9.83 -17.77
CA TYR A 347 -36.53 10.78 -16.76
C TYR A 347 -37.80 11.45 -17.30
N VAL A 348 -38.90 11.23 -16.61
CA VAL A 348 -40.24 11.65 -17.06
C VAL A 348 -40.87 12.52 -15.98
N LYS A 349 -41.47 13.63 -16.42
CA LYS A 349 -42.31 14.50 -15.60
C LYS A 349 -43.64 14.64 -16.31
N SER A 350 -44.63 13.84 -15.89
CA SER A 350 -45.94 13.77 -16.54
C SER A 350 -47.06 13.64 -15.50
N PRO A 351 -48.20 14.33 -15.67
CA PRO A 351 -49.39 14.13 -14.84
C PRO A 351 -50.17 12.85 -15.19
N VAL A 352 -49.82 12.19 -16.30
CA VAL A 352 -50.43 10.95 -16.79
C VAL A 352 -49.37 9.88 -17.01
N ASP A 353 -49.79 8.63 -16.96
CA ASP A 353 -48.90 7.51 -17.26
C ASP A 353 -48.55 7.48 -18.75
N LEU A 354 -47.27 7.24 -19.06
CA LEU A 354 -46.78 7.24 -20.43
C LEU A 354 -46.54 5.81 -20.90
N ALA A 355 -46.99 5.50 -22.12
CA ALA A 355 -46.66 4.27 -22.81
C ALA A 355 -45.33 4.42 -23.56
N ILE A 356 -44.43 3.44 -23.37
CA ILE A 356 -43.16 3.32 -24.07
C ILE A 356 -43.25 2.14 -25.04
N LYS A 357 -42.73 2.34 -26.25
CA LYS A 357 -42.59 1.30 -27.26
C LYS A 357 -41.21 1.37 -27.91
N LEU A 358 -40.73 0.21 -28.35
CA LEU A 358 -39.53 0.07 -29.17
C LEU A 358 -39.92 -0.57 -30.50
N LYS A 359 -39.35 -0.06 -31.59
CA LYS A 359 -39.58 -0.59 -32.94
C LYS A 359 -38.25 -0.97 -33.58
N GLY A 360 -38.16 -2.19 -34.09
CA GLY A 360 -36.95 -2.73 -34.73
C GLY A 360 -37.29 -3.89 -35.64
N GLY A 361 -36.60 -4.01 -36.78
CA GLY A 361 -36.81 -5.12 -37.73
C GLY A 361 -38.23 -5.24 -38.30
N GLY A 362 -38.98 -4.12 -38.34
CA GLY A 362 -40.38 -4.11 -38.78
C GLY A 362 -41.40 -4.55 -37.72
N ILE A 363 -40.95 -4.85 -36.50
CA ILE A 363 -41.81 -5.26 -35.37
C ILE A 363 -41.85 -4.13 -34.34
N GLU A 364 -43.03 -3.88 -33.79
CA GLU A 364 -43.25 -2.95 -32.68
C GLU A 364 -43.49 -3.74 -31.39
N SER A 365 -42.87 -3.31 -30.29
CA SER A 365 -43.07 -3.93 -28.99
C SER A 365 -44.49 -3.71 -28.47
N LEU A 366 -44.91 -4.53 -27.50
CA LEU A 366 -46.10 -4.21 -26.69
C LEU A 366 -45.91 -2.88 -25.95
N GLU A 367 -47.02 -2.23 -25.64
CA GLU A 367 -47.02 -1.00 -24.83
C GLU A 367 -46.59 -1.34 -23.40
N ARG A 368 -45.63 -0.56 -22.90
CA ARG A 368 -45.14 -0.66 -21.53
C ARG A 368 -45.33 0.67 -20.84
N TYR A 369 -46.16 0.71 -19.81
CA TYR A 369 -46.42 1.95 -19.08
C TYR A 369 -45.34 2.24 -18.04
N VAL A 370 -44.94 3.50 -17.90
CA VAL A 370 -43.91 3.97 -16.95
C VAL A 370 -44.25 3.57 -15.52
N SER A 371 -45.52 3.65 -15.12
CA SER A 371 -45.97 3.25 -13.78
C SER A 371 -45.64 1.81 -13.40
N ASN A 372 -45.39 0.92 -14.38
CA ASN A 372 -45.01 -0.47 -14.11
C ASN A 372 -43.54 -0.63 -13.69
N TYR A 373 -42.72 0.41 -13.78
CA TYR A 373 -41.26 0.30 -13.67
C TYR A 373 -40.63 1.07 -12.50
N GLY A 374 -41.43 1.68 -11.63
CA GLY A 374 -41.00 2.32 -10.39
C GLY A 374 -40.48 3.73 -10.58
#